data_AF-A0A955WXG2-F1
#
_entry.id   AF-A0A955WXG2-F1
#
_cell.length_a   1.000
_cell.length_b   1.000
_cell.length_c   1.000
_cell.angle_alpha   90.00
_cell.angle_beta   90.00
_cell.angle_gamma   90.00
#
_symmetry.space_group_name_H-M   'P 1'
#
loop_
_entity.id
_entity.type
_entity.pdbx_description
1 polymer ?
#
loop_
_entity_poly.entity_id
_entity_poly.type
_entity_poly.pdbx_seq_one_letter_code
_entity_poly.pdbx_strand_id
1 'polypeptide(L)' 'MPPKTRRCPQCGQPAAAPTDPASPFCSKRCKLADLSRWLDGDYVISTPLGGGLVPRDPEENGQ' A
#
# COMPACT_ATOMS: atom_id res chain seq x y z
N MET A 1 -29.00 -0.87 1.53
CA MET A 1 -27.74 -0.08 1.59
C MET A 1 -27.19 0.03 0.18
N PRO A 2 -26.94 1.23 -0.37
CA PRO A 2 -26.28 1.35 -1.66
C PRO A 2 -24.89 0.69 -1.59
N PRO A 3 -24.41 0.05 -2.66
CA PRO A 3 -23.10 -0.59 -2.66
C PRO A 3 -22.02 0.48 -2.40
N LYS A 4 -21.17 0.24 -1.39
CA LYS A 4 -20.05 1.15 -1.10
C LYS A 4 -19.07 1.12 -2.27
N THR A 5 -19.03 2.21 -3.05
CA THR A 5 -18.04 2.38 -4.12
C THR A 5 -16.66 2.49 -3.49
N ARG A 6 -15.77 1.55 -3.80
CA ARG A 6 -14.39 1.60 -3.31
C ARG A 6 -13.62 2.71 -4.03
N ARG A 7 -12.57 3.21 -3.39
CA ARG A 7 -11.65 4.19 -3.98
C ARG A 7 -10.53 3.44 -4.70
N CYS A 8 -10.10 3.95 -5.85
CA CYS A 8 -8.95 3.44 -6.59
C CYS A 8 -7.69 3.63 -5.74
N PRO A 9 -6.90 2.57 -5.47
CA PRO A 9 -5.71 2.67 -4.62
C PRO A 9 -4.58 3.49 -5.25
N GLN A 10 -4.60 3.69 -6.58
CA GLN A 10 -3.58 4.45 -7.30
C GLN A 10 -3.83 5.95 -7.35
N CYS A 11 -5.09 6.38 -7.47
CA CYS A 11 -5.41 7.80 -7.70
C CYS A 11 -6.56 8.35 -6.85
N GLY A 12 -7.22 7.52 -6.03
CA GLY A 12 -8.32 7.93 -5.14
C GLY A 12 -9.66 8.19 -5.83
N GLN A 13 -9.76 8.12 -7.16
CA GLN A 13 -11.04 8.23 -7.86
C GLN A 13 -11.98 7.05 -7.54
N PRO A 14 -13.31 7.16 -7.78
CA PRO A 14 -14.21 6.02 -7.65
C PRO A 14 -13.71 4.83 -8.49
N ALA A 15 -13.64 3.65 -7.88
CA ALA A 15 -13.25 2.42 -8.57
C ALA A 15 -14.32 2.04 -9.61
N ALA A 16 -13.90 1.30 -10.63
CA ALA A 16 -14.81 0.68 -11.58
C ALA A 16 -15.74 -0.31 -10.86
N ALA A 17 -16.86 -0.64 -11.51
CA ALA A 17 -17.80 -1.62 -10.99
C ALA A 17 -17.08 -2.95 -10.67
N PRO A 18 -17.52 -3.74 -9.68
CA PRO A 18 -16.88 -5.02 -9.35
C PRO A 18 -16.83 -6.03 -10.50
N THR A 19 -17.72 -5.89 -11.49
CA THR A 19 -17.75 -6.71 -12.71
C THR A 19 -16.77 -6.26 -13.80
N ASP A 20 -16.15 -5.09 -13.63
CA ASP A 20 -15.20 -4.54 -14.58
C ASP A 20 -13.79 -5.16 -14.38
N PRO A 21 -13.08 -5.56 -15.45
CA PRO A 21 -11.71 -6.10 -15.37
C PRO A 21 -10.66 -5.14 -14.79
N ALA A 22 -10.96 -3.84 -14.75
CA ALA A 22 -10.14 -2.82 -14.12
C ALA A 22 -10.35 -2.75 -12.61
N SER A 23 -11.43 -3.30 -12.05
CA SER A 23 -11.62 -3.35 -10.59
C SER A 23 -10.43 -4.07 -9.93
N PRO A 24 -9.86 -3.55 -8.81
CA PRO A 24 -10.33 -2.48 -7.93
C PRO A 24 -9.91 -1.04 -8.31
N PHE A 25 -9.39 -0.83 -9.52
CA PHE A 25 -8.95 0.48 -10.02
C PHE A 25 -10.06 1.24 -10.75
N CYS A 26 -9.85 2.53 -11.04
CA CYS A 26 -10.79 3.31 -11.85
C CYS A 26 -10.65 3.06 -13.36
N SER A 27 -9.52 2.49 -13.82
CA SER A 27 -9.22 2.30 -15.24
C SER A 27 -8.06 1.33 -15.47
N LYS A 28 -7.93 0.82 -16.71
CA LYS A 28 -6.77 0.04 -17.17
C LYS A 28 -5.44 0.78 -16.96
N ARG A 29 -5.42 2.11 -17.11
CA ARG A 29 -4.23 2.93 -16.89
C ARG A 29 -3.72 2.83 -15.46
N CYS A 30 -4.62 2.96 -14.48
CA CYS A 30 -4.26 2.84 -13.07
C CYS A 30 -3.83 1.42 -12.70
N LYS A 31 -4.48 0.39 -13.27
CA LYS A 31 -4.05 -1.01 -13.08
C LYS A 31 -2.61 -1.25 -13.56
N LEU A 32 -2.24 -0.71 -14.71
CA LEU A 32 -0.88 -0.84 -15.24
C LEU A 32 0.13 0.00 -14.46
N ALA A 33 -0.24 1.21 -14.03
CA ALA A 33 0.62 2.03 -13.19
C ALA A 33 0.93 1.35 -11.85
N ASP A 34 -0.05 0.69 -11.23
CA ASP A 34 0.16 -0.12 -10.02
C ASP A 34 1.18 -1.23 -10.28
N LEU A 35 1.00 -1.96 -11.39
CA LEU A 35 1.93 -3.02 -11.78
C LEU A 35 3.36 -2.48 -11.97
N SER A 36 3.54 -1.32 -12.62
CA SER A 36 4.87 -0.70 -12.73
C SER A 36 5.50 -0.46 -11.37
N ARG A 37 4.77 0.13 -10.42
CA ARG A 37 5.28 0.35 -9.05
C ARG A 37 5.67 -0.94 -8.34
N TRP A 38 4.96 -2.04 -8.59
CA TRP A 38 5.37 -3.36 -8.11
C TRP A 38 6.69 -3.82 -8.72
N LEU A 39 6.84 -3.69 -10.04
CA LEU A 39 8.04 -4.09 -10.76
C LEU A 39 9.25 -3.21 -10.39
N ASP A 40 9.02 -1.94 -10.10
CA ASP A 40 10.05 -0.98 -9.68
C ASP A 40 10.47 -1.16 -8.22
N GLY A 41 9.74 -1.96 -7.44
CA GLY A 41 10.03 -2.21 -6.03
C GLY A 41 9.61 -1.08 -5.08
N ASP A 42 8.73 -0.18 -5.52
CA ASP A 42 8.24 0.96 -4.73
C ASP A 42 7.44 0.54 -3.48
N TYR A 43 6.89 -0.67 -3.49
CA TYR A 43 6.10 -1.19 -2.39
C TYR A 43 7.00 -1.86 -1.35
N VAL A 44 7.33 -1.10 -0.30
CA VAL A 44 8.18 -1.54 0.80
C VAL A 44 7.33 -1.78 2.06
N ILE A 45 7.52 -2.93 2.70
CA ILE A 45 7.03 -3.18 4.06
C ILE A 45 8.15 -2.76 5.02
N SER A 46 8.01 -1.60 5.65
CA SER A 46 9.06 -0.99 6.46
C SER A 46 9.31 -1.68 7.81
N THR A 47 8.51 -2.69 8.17
CA THR A 47 8.63 -3.33 9.48
C THR A 47 9.75 -4.36 9.47
N PRO A 48 10.71 -4.29 10.42
CA PRO A 48 11.70 -5.34 10.58
C PRO A 48 11.02 -6.65 10.99
N LEU A 49 11.45 -7.76 10.39
CA LEU A 49 10.85 -9.09 10.61
C LEU A 49 10.97 -9.57 12.08
N GLY A 50 11.85 -8.96 12.88
CA GLY A 50 12.05 -9.24 14.30
C GLY A 50 11.38 -8.21 15.21
N GLY A 51 10.04 -8.15 15.18
CA GLY A 51 9.27 -7.22 16.00
C GLY A 51 9.59 -7.32 17.50
N GLY A 52 10.41 -6.38 17.98
CA GLY A 52 10.31 -5.85 19.34
C GLY A 52 11.20 -6.45 20.41
N LEU A 53 12.53 -6.49 20.23
CA LEU A 53 13.51 -6.28 21.30
C LEU A 53 14.81 -5.77 20.67
N VAL A 54 14.89 -4.48 20.36
CA VAL A 54 16.18 -3.81 20.55
C VAL A 54 16.21 -3.50 22.05
N PRO A 55 17.04 -4.17 22.87
CA PRO A 55 17.25 -3.70 24.23
C PRO A 55 17.64 -2.23 24.13
N ARG A 56 16.93 -1.35 24.85
CA ARG A 56 17.41 0.02 25.01
C ARG A 56 18.72 -0.11 25.77
N ASP A 57 19.85 0.12 25.10
CA ASP A 57 21.14 0.23 25.77
C ASP A 57 20.98 1.28 26.89
N PRO A 58 21.21 0.92 28.18
CA PRO A 58 21.02 1.86 29.28
C PRO A 58 22.09 2.95 29.40
N GLU A 59 23.05 3.04 28.48
CA GLU A 59 24.23 3.91 28.68
C GLU A 59 24.13 5.24 27.93
N GLU A 60 23.09 6.04 28.26
CA GLU A 60 23.12 7.50 28.12
C GLU A 60 23.27 8.13 29.52
N ASN A 61 24.42 7.92 30.17
CA ASN A 61 25.16 8.90 30.98
C ASN A 61 26.33 8.20 31.68
N GLY A 62 27.57 8.58 31.34
CA GLY A 62 28.74 8.09 32.07
C GLY A 62 30.11 8.33 31.43
N GLN A 63 30.40 9.53 30.90
CA GLN A 63 31.57 10.34 31.29
C GLN A 63 31.58 11.67 30.53
#